data_AF-A0A2N5I1S8-F1
#
_entry.id   AF-A0A2N5I1S8-F1
#
_cell.length_a   1.000
_cell.length_b   1.000
_cell.length_c   1.000
_cell.angle_alpha   90.00
_cell.angle_beta   90.00
_cell.angle_gamma   90.00
#
_symmetry.space_group_name_H-M   'P 1'
#
loop_
_entity.id
_entity.type
_entity.pdbx_description
1 polymer ?
#
loop_
_entity_poly.entity_id
_entity_poly.type
_entity_poly.pdbx_seq_one_letter_code
_entity_poly.pdbx_strand_id
1 'polypeptide(L)'
;MKMYTVDEVFNLLKSYKITTHKESVRRWLRQGIIKGIKPASRKEGWLIPKDSLDEFIKKRMPNEFNTTIIANKTEKSNTTFDVKKIEEQARTKMWIELANKNIWEGYIELKKTRIHECIQHRRYSKDLEAAVWKACLENSRGYSKPRIFYLLEAFGFGRKRLLLDKNFESLEEQIIFSLIEHIRGSMS
;
A
#
# COMPACT_ATOMS: atom_id res chain seq x y z
N MET A 1 -27.18 5.22 -15.34
CA MET A 1 -26.06 4.66 -14.55
C MET A 1 -25.07 5.78 -14.25
N LYS A 2 -24.68 5.97 -12.99
CA LYS A 2 -23.62 6.93 -12.66
C LYS A 2 -22.26 6.32 -13.00
N MET A 3 -21.46 7.05 -13.77
CA MET A 3 -20.11 6.67 -14.15
C MET A 3 -19.13 7.63 -13.48
N TYR A 4 -17.95 7.11 -13.14
CA TYR A 4 -16.87 7.87 -12.54
C TYR A 4 -15.62 7.79 -13.40
N THR A 5 -14.89 8.89 -13.47
CA THR A 5 -13.55 8.96 -14.02
C THR A 5 -12.52 8.38 -13.04
N VAL A 6 -11.31 8.10 -13.53
CA VAL A 6 -10.18 7.66 -12.67
C VAL A 6 -9.89 8.65 -11.55
N ASP A 7 -10.02 9.95 -11.82
CA ASP A 7 -9.77 11.01 -10.83
C ASP A 7 -10.81 11.00 -9.71
N GLU A 8 -12.09 10.92 -10.06
CA GLU A 8 -13.18 10.87 -9.08
C GLU A 8 -13.09 9.59 -8.24
N VAL A 9 -12.82 8.44 -8.87
CA VAL A 9 -12.62 7.19 -8.14
C VAL A 9 -11.40 7.28 -7.23
N PHE A 10 -10.29 7.84 -7.69
CA PHE A 10 -9.12 8.03 -6.83
C PHE A 10 -9.45 8.89 -5.61
N ASN A 11 -10.11 10.03 -5.79
CA ASN A 11 -10.49 10.90 -4.68
C ASN A 11 -11.44 10.21 -3.70
N LEU A 12 -12.40 9.44 -4.21
CA LEU A 12 -13.32 8.67 -3.37
C LEU A 12 -12.59 7.59 -2.57
N LEU A 13 -11.77 6.77 -3.23
CA LEU A 13 -11.01 5.70 -2.57
C LEU A 13 -9.98 6.25 -1.57
N LYS A 14 -9.41 7.43 -1.85
CA LYS A 14 -8.56 8.16 -0.91
C LYS A 14 -9.32 8.58 0.34
N SER A 15 -10.57 9.06 0.20
CA SER A 15 -11.42 9.42 1.34
C SER A 15 -11.77 8.21 2.23
N TYR A 16 -11.93 7.04 1.61
CA TYR A 16 -12.12 5.76 2.31
C TYR A 16 -10.82 5.14 2.84
N LYS A 17 -9.67 5.82 2.69
CA LYS A 17 -8.36 5.29 3.07
C LYS A 17 -8.07 3.92 2.43
N ILE A 18 -8.47 3.73 1.16
CA ILE A 18 -8.25 2.50 0.38
C ILE A 18 -7.00 2.59 -0.50
N THR A 19 -6.62 3.79 -0.96
CA THR A 19 -5.35 4.02 -1.65
C THR A 19 -4.89 5.46 -1.50
N THR A 20 -3.57 5.65 -1.54
CA THR A 20 -2.92 6.97 -1.64
C THR A 20 -2.39 7.26 -3.03
N HIS A 21 -2.47 6.31 -3.96
CA HIS A 21 -1.82 6.39 -5.27
C HIS A 21 -2.82 6.24 -6.42
N LYS A 22 -2.94 7.28 -7.26
CA LYS A 22 -3.80 7.25 -8.46
C LYS A 22 -3.43 6.13 -9.44
N GLU A 23 -2.14 5.78 -9.50
CA GLU A 23 -1.68 4.68 -10.37
C GLU A 23 -2.16 3.30 -9.90
N SER A 24 -2.47 3.12 -8.61
CA SER A 24 -3.12 1.89 -8.11
C SER A 24 -4.48 1.71 -8.78
N VAL A 25 -5.28 2.77 -8.92
CA VAL A 25 -6.58 2.73 -9.62
C VAL A 25 -6.43 2.28 -11.08
N ARG A 26 -5.47 2.88 -11.80
CA ARG A 26 -5.20 2.48 -13.20
C ARG A 26 -4.74 1.04 -13.31
N ARG A 27 -3.88 0.59 -12.39
CA ARG A 27 -3.40 -0.79 -12.34
C ARG A 27 -4.55 -1.77 -12.11
N TRP A 28 -5.45 -1.49 -11.16
CA TRP A 28 -6.60 -2.33 -10.86
C TRP A 28 -7.57 -2.44 -12.04
N LEU A 29 -7.77 -1.37 -12.80
CA LEU A 29 -8.57 -1.41 -14.04
C LEU A 29 -7.91 -2.28 -15.12
N ARG A 30 -6.60 -2.12 -15.34
CA ARG A 30 -5.84 -2.96 -16.29
C ARG A 30 -5.86 -4.44 -15.91
N GLN A 31 -5.89 -4.73 -14.61
CA GLN A 31 -5.92 -6.10 -14.08
C GLN A 31 -7.33 -6.67 -13.93
N GLY A 32 -8.39 -5.89 -14.21
CA GLY A 32 -9.78 -6.31 -14.03
C GLY A 32 -10.22 -6.47 -12.57
N ILE A 33 -9.44 -5.97 -11.61
CA ILE A 33 -9.78 -5.99 -10.17
C ILE A 33 -10.94 -5.03 -9.89
N ILE A 34 -10.95 -3.88 -10.58
CA ILE A 34 -12.11 -2.99 -10.71
C ILE A 34 -12.61 -3.14 -12.15
N LYS A 35 -13.90 -3.36 -12.36
CA LYS A 35 -14.48 -3.38 -13.69
C LYS A 35 -14.67 -1.94 -14.18
N GLY A 36 -14.26 -1.68 -15.41
CA GLY A 36 -14.42 -0.38 -16.04
C GLY A 36 -14.52 -0.52 -17.55
N ILE A 37 -15.01 0.54 -18.18
CA ILE A 37 -15.06 0.67 -19.63
C ILE A 37 -13.72 1.23 -20.07
N LYS A 38 -13.02 0.45 -20.91
CA LYS A 38 -11.73 0.85 -21.48
C LYS A 38 -11.96 2.07 -22.40
N PRO A 39 -11.10 3.10 -22.33
CA PRO A 39 -11.17 4.22 -23.27
C PRO A 39 -11.09 3.75 -24.72
N ALA A 40 -11.91 4.32 -25.60
CA ALA A 40 -11.72 4.17 -27.05
C ALA A 40 -10.50 4.98 -27.52
N SER A 41 -10.20 6.11 -26.85
CA SER A 41 -9.02 6.94 -27.13
C SER A 41 -8.31 7.42 -25.87
N ARG A 42 -7.05 7.87 -26.01
CA ARG A 42 -6.27 8.44 -24.89
C ARG A 42 -6.93 9.65 -24.22
N LYS A 43 -7.82 10.37 -24.92
CA LYS A 43 -8.48 11.58 -24.42
C LYS A 43 -9.65 11.30 -23.46
N GLU A 44 -10.33 10.17 -23.63
CA GLU A 44 -11.58 9.87 -22.91
C GLU A 44 -11.35 9.25 -21.52
N GLY A 45 -10.20 8.59 -21.32
CA GLY A 45 -9.87 7.94 -20.05
C GLY A 45 -10.76 6.74 -19.72
N TRP A 46 -10.50 6.09 -18.58
CA TRP A 46 -11.36 4.99 -18.11
C TRP A 46 -12.63 5.53 -17.45
N LEU A 47 -13.75 4.84 -17.70
CA LEU A 47 -15.02 5.07 -17.01
C LEU A 47 -15.37 3.88 -16.14
N ILE A 48 -15.86 4.15 -14.93
CA ILE A 48 -16.04 3.15 -13.88
C ILE A 48 -17.50 3.20 -13.43
N PRO A 49 -18.29 2.14 -13.65
CA PRO A 49 -19.67 2.07 -13.17
C PRO A 49 -19.74 2.13 -11.65
N LYS A 50 -20.71 2.88 -11.11
CA LYS A 50 -20.93 2.99 -9.65
C LYS A 50 -21.00 1.62 -8.96
N ASP A 51 -21.75 0.68 -9.51
CA ASP A 51 -21.97 -0.63 -8.87
C ASP A 51 -20.65 -1.41 -8.73
N SER A 52 -19.78 -1.35 -9.75
CA SER A 52 -18.44 -1.97 -9.66
C SER A 52 -17.55 -1.27 -8.63
N LEU A 53 -17.70 0.04 -8.45
CA LEU A 53 -16.95 0.79 -7.45
C LEU A 53 -17.43 0.45 -6.03
N ASP A 54 -18.75 0.39 -5.83
CA ASP A 54 -19.36 0.05 -4.55
C ASP A 54 -18.99 -1.38 -4.12
N GLU A 55 -19.01 -2.35 -5.04
CA GLU A 55 -18.51 -3.71 -4.78
C GLU A 55 -17.03 -3.74 -4.39
N PHE A 56 -16.20 -2.94 -5.07
CA PHE A 56 -14.77 -2.86 -4.80
C PHE A 56 -14.49 -2.27 -3.41
N ILE A 57 -15.21 -1.21 -3.03
CA ILE A 57 -15.12 -0.56 -1.71
C ILE A 57 -15.55 -1.54 -0.62
N LYS A 58 -16.69 -2.22 -0.80
CA LYS A 58 -17.22 -3.20 0.16
C LYS A 58 -16.23 -4.33 0.47
N LYS A 59 -15.46 -4.79 -0.53
CA LYS A 59 -14.44 -5.83 -0.33
C LYS A 59 -13.21 -5.35 0.46
N ARG A 60 -12.95 -4.04 0.49
CA ARG A 60 -11.75 -3.43 1.08
C ARG A 60 -12.01 -2.69 2.39
N MET A 61 -13.26 -2.62 2.83
CA MET A 61 -13.64 -2.00 4.08
C MET A 61 -14.09 -3.08 5.05
N PRO A 62 -13.33 -3.34 6.13
CA PRO A 62 -13.83 -4.11 7.25
C PRO A 62 -15.10 -3.50 7.83
N ASN A 63 -16.03 -4.34 8.28
CA ASN A 63 -17.29 -3.89 8.88
C ASN A 63 -17.06 -2.93 10.07
N GLU A 64 -15.97 -3.13 10.83
CA GLU A 64 -15.61 -2.31 11.99
C GLU A 64 -15.14 -0.89 11.64
N PHE A 65 -14.56 -0.69 10.45
CA PHE A 65 -13.98 0.60 10.06
C PHE A 65 -15.05 1.64 9.72
N ASN A 66 -16.21 1.19 9.24
CA ASN A 66 -17.39 2.05 9.05
C ASN A 66 -17.80 2.70 10.37
N THR A 67 -17.81 1.93 11.47
CA THR A 67 -18.25 2.40 12.78
C THR A 67 -17.27 3.42 13.38
N THR A 68 -15.96 3.19 13.26
CA THR A 68 -14.94 4.08 13.84
C THR A 68 -14.84 5.44 13.13
N ILE A 69 -14.92 5.49 11.79
CA ILE A 69 -14.93 6.78 11.06
C ILE A 69 -16.18 7.60 11.40
N ILE A 70 -17.33 6.94 11.53
CA ILE A 70 -18.60 7.59 11.86
C ILE A 70 -18.58 8.08 13.32
N ALA A 71 -18.18 7.23 14.27
CA ALA A 71 -18.12 7.57 15.69
C ALA A 71 -17.14 8.73 15.99
N ASN A 72 -15.96 8.74 15.38
CA ASN A 72 -14.95 9.80 15.59
C ASN A 72 -15.36 11.16 15.00
N LYS A 73 -16.33 11.21 14.06
CA LYS A 73 -16.92 12.48 13.61
C LYS A 73 -17.92 13.04 14.63
N THR A 74 -18.56 12.18 15.42
CA THR A 74 -19.59 12.53 16.38
C THR A 74 -19.06 12.82 17.78
N GLU A 75 -17.96 12.20 18.20
CA GLU A 75 -17.44 12.38 19.57
C GLU A 75 -16.14 13.20 19.58
N LYS A 76 -16.26 14.47 20.00
CA LYS A 76 -15.13 15.31 20.41
C LYS A 76 -14.55 14.76 21.72
N SER A 77 -13.65 13.77 21.66
CA SER A 77 -12.90 13.36 22.86
C SER A 77 -11.77 14.35 23.16
N ASN A 78 -11.60 14.68 24.44
CA ASN A 78 -10.64 15.63 24.96
C ASN A 78 -9.20 15.07 24.88
N THR A 79 -8.33 15.79 24.15
CA THR A 79 -6.89 15.56 23.86
C THR A 79 -6.54 14.81 22.56
N THR A 80 -5.75 15.47 21.72
CA THR A 80 -5.33 15.09 20.36
C THR A 80 -4.48 13.81 20.28
N PHE A 81 -3.81 13.45 21.38
CA PHE A 81 -2.88 12.31 21.40
C PHE A 81 -3.61 10.96 21.39
N ASP A 82 -4.68 10.83 22.18
CA ASP A 82 -5.45 9.60 22.28
C ASP A 82 -6.19 9.28 20.97
N VAL A 83 -6.72 10.30 20.30
CA VAL A 83 -7.35 10.17 18.97
C VAL A 83 -6.38 9.60 17.94
N LYS A 84 -5.16 10.15 17.85
CA LYS A 84 -4.14 9.65 16.90
C LYS A 84 -3.75 8.20 17.16
N LYS A 85 -3.63 7.81 18.44
CA LYS A 85 -3.29 6.45 18.84
C LYS A 85 -4.40 5.47 18.47
N ILE A 86 -5.66 5.82 18.72
CA ILE A 86 -6.84 5.02 18.35
C ILE A 86 -6.91 4.86 16.83
N GLU A 87 -6.71 5.94 16.08
CA GLU A 87 -6.69 5.89 14.61
C GLU A 87 -5.60 4.97 14.07
N GLU A 88 -4.38 5.03 14.61
CA GLU A 88 -3.28 4.17 14.16
C GLU A 88 -3.54 2.70 14.49
N GLN A 89 -4.14 2.40 15.64
CA GLN A 89 -4.56 1.04 16.00
C GLN A 89 -5.63 0.51 15.03
N ALA A 90 -6.64 1.32 14.71
CA ALA A 90 -7.66 0.95 13.74
C ALA A 90 -7.04 0.70 12.36
N ARG A 91 -6.13 1.58 11.89
CA ARG A 91 -5.41 1.40 10.62
C ARG A 91 -4.58 0.13 10.60
N THR A 92 -3.89 -0.17 11.69
CA THR A 92 -3.10 -1.39 11.83
C THR A 92 -3.99 -2.63 11.71
N LYS A 93 -5.12 -2.67 12.42
CA LYS A 93 -6.08 -3.78 12.35
C LYS A 93 -6.64 -3.97 10.94
N MET A 94 -7.10 -2.89 10.32
CA MET A 94 -7.60 -2.91 8.94
C MET A 94 -6.55 -3.46 7.97
N TRP A 95 -5.32 -2.97 8.08
CA TRP A 95 -4.22 -3.42 7.23
C TRP A 95 -3.98 -4.92 7.39
N ILE A 96 -3.94 -5.43 8.63
CA ILE A 96 -3.73 -6.86 8.93
C ILE A 96 -4.88 -7.69 8.35
N GLU A 97 -6.14 -7.26 8.51
CA GLU A 97 -7.28 -7.99 7.98
C GLU A 97 -7.25 -8.08 6.44
N LEU A 98 -6.91 -6.99 5.76
CA LEU A 98 -6.78 -6.98 4.31
C LEU A 98 -5.62 -7.85 3.83
N ALA A 99 -4.47 -7.77 4.51
CA ALA A 99 -3.31 -8.61 4.23
C ALA A 99 -3.63 -10.11 4.40
N ASN A 100 -4.38 -10.48 5.44
CA ASN A 100 -4.82 -11.86 5.68
C ASN A 100 -5.77 -12.38 4.58
N LYS A 101 -6.56 -11.49 3.97
CA LYS A 101 -7.41 -11.79 2.80
C LYS A 101 -6.63 -11.75 1.48
N ASN A 102 -5.31 -11.57 1.52
CA ASN A 102 -4.43 -11.38 0.38
C ASN A 102 -4.85 -10.19 -0.53
N ILE A 103 -5.40 -9.14 0.09
CA ILE A 103 -5.81 -7.91 -0.61
C ILE A 103 -4.69 -6.89 -0.52
N TRP A 104 -4.09 -6.58 -1.67
CA TRP A 104 -2.98 -5.64 -1.80
C TRP A 104 -3.31 -4.54 -2.80
N GLU A 105 -2.64 -3.39 -2.69
CA GLU A 105 -2.68 -2.39 -3.76
C GLU A 105 -1.87 -2.84 -4.96
N GLY A 106 -0.72 -3.44 -4.69
CA GLY A 106 0.15 -3.97 -5.71
C GLY A 106 1.42 -4.54 -5.09
N TYR A 107 2.42 -4.69 -5.94
CA TYR A 107 3.76 -5.05 -5.53
C TYR A 107 4.78 -4.19 -6.28
N ILE A 108 5.99 -4.13 -5.73
CA ILE A 108 7.21 -3.74 -6.43
C ILE A 108 8.06 -5.00 -6.67
N GLU A 109 8.70 -5.07 -7.84
CA GLU A 109 9.72 -6.08 -8.13
C GLU A 109 11.04 -5.58 -7.54
N LEU A 110 11.73 -6.41 -6.76
CA LEU A 110 13.01 -6.06 -6.17
C LEU A 110 14.16 -6.47 -7.08
N LYS A 111 15.00 -5.50 -7.42
CA LYS A 111 16.22 -5.72 -8.21
C LYS A 111 17.44 -5.60 -7.31
N LYS A 112 18.37 -6.56 -7.45
CA LYS A 112 19.64 -6.54 -6.71
C LYS A 112 20.43 -5.24 -6.97
N THR A 113 20.44 -4.77 -8.22
CA THR A 113 21.08 -3.50 -8.61
C THR A 113 20.50 -2.31 -7.85
N ARG A 114 19.17 -2.26 -7.70
CA ARG A 114 18.51 -1.16 -7.00
C ARG A 114 18.79 -1.16 -5.51
N ILE A 115 18.84 -2.34 -4.89
CA ILE A 115 19.24 -2.50 -3.49
C ILE A 115 20.70 -2.05 -3.32
N HIS A 116 21.59 -2.45 -4.22
CA HIS A 116 22.99 -2.02 -4.22
C HIS A 116 23.11 -0.49 -4.28
N GLU A 117 22.42 0.17 -5.21
CA GLU A 117 22.39 1.64 -5.31
C GLU A 117 21.94 2.31 -4.00
N CYS A 118 20.86 1.82 -3.38
CA CYS A 118 20.37 2.36 -2.10
C CYS A 118 21.35 2.15 -0.94
N ILE A 119 22.02 0.99 -0.87
CA ILE A 119 23.06 0.69 0.11
C ILE A 119 24.25 1.64 -0.06
N GLN A 120 24.71 1.85 -1.30
CA GLN A 120 25.82 2.77 -1.61
C GLN A 120 25.47 4.22 -1.28
N HIS A 121 24.23 4.65 -1.60
CA HIS A 121 23.75 5.99 -1.25
C HIS A 121 23.84 6.28 0.26
N ARG A 122 23.57 5.27 1.10
CA ARG A 122 23.70 5.36 2.57
C ARG A 122 25.09 5.02 3.10
N ARG A 123 26.04 4.66 2.22
CA ARG A 123 27.40 4.21 2.56
C ARG A 123 27.41 3.03 3.54
N TYR A 124 26.47 2.10 3.40
CA TYR A 124 26.44 0.90 4.23
C TYR A 124 27.37 -0.20 3.71
N SER A 125 27.66 -1.17 4.58
CA SER A 125 28.61 -2.25 4.30
C SER A 125 28.06 -3.25 3.27
N LYS A 126 28.99 -3.95 2.59
CA LYS A 126 28.66 -5.06 1.69
C LYS A 126 28.00 -6.23 2.43
N ASP A 127 28.31 -6.42 3.71
CA ASP A 127 27.68 -7.46 4.52
C ASP A 127 26.19 -7.18 4.72
N LEU A 128 25.83 -5.92 4.96
CA LEU A 128 24.43 -5.51 5.01
C LEU A 128 23.76 -5.71 3.65
N GLU A 129 24.42 -5.36 2.54
CA GLU A 129 23.87 -5.61 1.20
C GLU A 129 23.52 -7.09 0.99
N ALA A 130 24.43 -8.00 1.34
CA ALA A 130 24.23 -9.43 1.22
C ALA A 130 23.08 -9.92 2.11
N ALA A 131 23.01 -9.44 3.36
CA ALA A 131 21.93 -9.76 4.29
C ALA A 131 20.56 -9.27 3.77
N VAL A 132 20.50 -8.02 3.28
CA VAL A 132 19.28 -7.45 2.68
C VAL A 132 18.82 -8.28 1.49
N TRP A 133 19.73 -8.58 0.56
CA TRP A 133 19.38 -9.37 -0.62
C TRP A 133 18.90 -10.77 -0.24
N LYS A 134 19.58 -11.46 0.68
CA LYS A 134 19.15 -12.77 1.18
C LYS A 134 17.75 -12.73 1.77
N ALA A 135 17.45 -11.75 2.61
CA ALA A 135 16.13 -11.60 3.21
C ALA A 135 15.04 -11.32 2.15
N CYS A 136 15.36 -10.54 1.11
CA CYS A 136 14.43 -10.29 -0.02
C CYS A 136 14.06 -11.58 -0.76
N LEU A 137 15.05 -12.46 -1.00
CA LEU A 137 14.83 -13.76 -1.62
C LEU A 137 13.97 -14.66 -0.73
N GLU A 138 14.26 -14.70 0.57
CA GLU A 138 13.52 -15.52 1.54
C GLU A 138 12.06 -15.08 1.67
N ASN A 139 11.80 -13.78 1.69
CA ASN A 139 10.44 -13.22 1.72
C ASN A 139 9.64 -13.53 0.44
N SER A 140 10.34 -13.81 -0.67
CA SER A 140 9.73 -13.97 -1.99
C SER A 140 9.80 -15.40 -2.54
N ARG A 141 10.06 -16.42 -1.70
CA ARG A 141 10.28 -17.82 -2.13
C ARG A 141 9.19 -18.40 -3.05
N GLY A 142 7.95 -17.90 -2.97
CA GLY A 142 6.84 -18.32 -3.83
C GLY A 142 6.78 -17.67 -5.21
N TYR A 143 7.75 -16.82 -5.58
CA TYR A 143 7.71 -16.04 -6.82
C TYR A 143 9.01 -16.20 -7.62
N SER A 144 8.86 -16.27 -8.95
CA SER A 144 10.02 -16.31 -9.87
C SER A 144 10.91 -15.06 -9.81
N LYS A 145 10.33 -13.95 -9.35
CA LYS A 145 11.03 -12.68 -9.14
C LYS A 145 10.74 -12.13 -7.75
N PRO A 146 11.78 -11.73 -7.01
CA PRO A 146 11.62 -11.13 -5.69
C PRO A 146 10.71 -9.92 -5.74
N ARG A 147 9.77 -9.82 -4.78
CA ARG A 147 8.78 -8.75 -4.77
C ARG A 147 8.28 -8.45 -3.36
N ILE A 148 7.82 -7.23 -3.17
CA ILE A 148 7.17 -6.79 -1.94
C ILE A 148 5.78 -6.28 -2.26
N PHE A 149 4.78 -6.84 -1.58
CA PHE A 149 3.41 -6.34 -1.64
C PHE A 149 3.22 -5.17 -0.68
N TYR A 150 2.51 -4.16 -1.15
CA TYR A 150 2.21 -2.96 -0.38
C TYR A 150 0.71 -2.68 -0.36
N LEU A 151 0.29 -1.99 0.69
CA LEU A 151 -1.07 -1.57 0.94
C LEU A 151 -1.01 -0.29 1.78
N LEU A 152 -1.56 0.81 1.25
CA LEU A 152 -1.57 2.12 1.89
C LEU A 152 -0.18 2.61 2.27
N GLU A 153 -0.01 3.06 3.51
CA GLU A 153 1.24 3.56 4.06
C GLU A 153 2.25 2.47 4.46
N ALA A 154 1.99 1.20 4.15
CA ALA A 154 2.79 0.09 4.64
C ALA A 154 2.97 -1.04 3.62
N PHE A 155 3.89 -1.94 3.92
CA PHE A 155 4.18 -3.12 3.13
C PHE A 155 4.43 -4.35 4.01
N GLY A 156 4.25 -5.53 3.43
CA GLY A 156 4.47 -6.80 4.10
C GLY A 156 5.90 -7.31 3.90
N PHE A 157 6.61 -7.56 4.99
CA PHE A 157 7.93 -8.20 4.96
C PHE A 157 8.15 -9.08 6.20
N GLY A 158 8.56 -10.33 6.01
CA GLY A 158 8.85 -11.24 7.13
C GLY A 158 7.64 -11.46 8.07
N ARG A 159 6.42 -11.50 7.51
CA ARG A 159 5.13 -11.54 8.25
C ARG A 159 4.86 -10.31 9.14
N LYS A 160 5.61 -9.22 8.97
CA LYS A 160 5.41 -7.95 9.67
C LYS A 160 4.87 -6.88 8.73
N ARG A 161 4.11 -5.93 9.29
CA ARG A 161 3.75 -4.66 8.66
C ARG A 161 4.92 -3.69 8.88
N LEU A 162 5.51 -3.18 7.80
CA LEU A 162 6.53 -2.14 7.84
C LEU A 162 5.99 -0.87 7.18
N LEU A 163 6.28 0.29 7.77
CA LEU A 163 5.84 1.57 7.22
C LEU A 163 6.76 2.02 6.08
N LEU A 164 6.17 2.70 5.10
CA LEU A 164 6.87 3.35 4.00
C LEU A 164 7.68 4.55 4.52
N ASP A 165 8.93 4.71 4.07
CA ASP A 165 9.75 5.88 4.38
C ASP A 165 9.26 7.09 3.58
N LYS A 166 8.60 8.04 4.24
CA LYS A 166 7.99 9.21 3.59
C LYS A 166 8.97 10.30 3.19
N ASN A 167 10.27 10.11 3.43
CA ASN A 167 11.31 11.04 2.97
C ASN A 167 11.63 10.88 1.48
N PHE A 168 11.08 9.87 0.80
CA PHE A 168 11.30 9.60 -0.62
C PHE A 168 10.03 9.78 -1.44
N GLU A 169 10.15 10.28 -2.67
CA GLU A 169 9.02 10.46 -3.58
C GLU A 169 8.60 9.14 -4.24
N SER A 170 9.58 8.32 -4.64
CA SER A 170 9.34 7.05 -5.31
C SER A 170 8.89 5.97 -4.33
N LEU A 171 7.74 5.35 -4.57
CA LEU A 171 7.26 4.21 -3.77
C LEU A 171 8.30 3.10 -3.65
N GLU A 172 9.07 2.86 -4.72
CA GLU A 172 10.15 1.86 -4.70
C GLU A 172 11.21 2.23 -3.64
N GLU A 173 11.65 3.49 -3.59
CA GLU A 173 12.61 3.97 -2.60
C GLU A 173 12.01 3.99 -1.18
N GLN A 174 10.75 4.41 -1.03
CA GLN A 174 10.06 4.37 0.27
C GLN A 174 10.07 2.96 0.88
N ILE A 175 9.94 1.92 0.04
CA ILE A 175 9.98 0.52 0.48
C ILE A 175 11.43 0.08 0.72
N ILE A 176 12.34 0.29 -0.24
CA ILE A 176 13.71 -0.25 -0.17
C ILE A 176 14.47 0.35 1.03
N PHE A 177 14.37 1.66 1.28
CA PHE A 177 15.06 2.26 2.42
C PHE A 177 14.50 1.79 3.76
N SER A 178 13.17 1.75 3.93
CA SER A 178 12.54 1.17 5.13
C SER A 178 12.97 -0.29 5.37
N LEU A 179 13.10 -1.06 4.29
CA LEU A 179 13.53 -2.46 4.36
C LEU A 179 14.98 -2.59 4.82
N ILE A 180 15.90 -1.80 4.25
CA ILE A 180 17.32 -1.79 4.62
C ILE A 180 17.45 -1.47 6.11
N GLU A 181 16.74 -0.45 6.60
CA GLU A 181 16.75 -0.06 8.00
C GLU A 181 16.23 -1.16 8.93
N HIS A 182 15.13 -1.80 8.54
CA HIS A 182 14.58 -2.92 9.30
C HIS A 182 15.58 -4.06 9.47
N ILE A 183 16.28 -4.43 8.40
CA ILE A 183 17.25 -5.52 8.42
C ILE A 183 18.50 -5.11 9.20
N ARG A 184 18.99 -3.88 8.99
CA ARG A 184 20.13 -3.33 9.73
C ARG A 184 19.91 -3.37 11.24
N GLY A 185 18.73 -2.94 11.69
CA GLY A 185 18.36 -2.97 13.10
C GLY A 185 18.18 -4.39 13.69
N SER A 186 18.04 -5.42 12.85
CA SER A 186 17.97 -6.82 13.30
C SER A 186 19.33 -7.53 13.34
N MET A 187 20.37 -6.90 12.77
CA MET A 187 21.74 -7.41 12.78
C MET A 187 22.57 -6.86 13.95
N SER A 188 22.08 -5.82 14.63
CA SER A 188 22.70 -5.20 15.82
C SER A 188 22.20 -5.88 17.09
#